data_AF-A0A959UWN9-F1
#
_entry.id   AF-A0A959UWN9-F1
#
_cell.length_a   1.000
_cell.length_b   1.000
_cell.length_c   1.000
_cell.angle_alpha   90.00
_cell.angle_beta   90.00
_cell.angle_gamma   90.00
#
_symmetry.space_group_name_H-M   'P 1'
#
loop_
_entity.id
_entity.type
_entity.pdbx_description
1 polymer ?
#
loop_
_entity_poly.entity_id
_entity_poly.type
_entity_poly.pdbx_seq_one_letter_code
_entity_poly.pdbx_strand_id
1 'polypeptide(L)' 'DKWKTGFHRIARQANVPVILAAMDYGNKVVSFTDVFPLTDDQEADIERMKQHYRPIRGKNPDQGVF' A
#
# COMPACT_ATOMS: atom_id res chain seq x y z
N ASP A 1 5.04 -12.19 -8.22
CA ASP A 1 5.44 -12.45 -6.82
C ASP A 1 4.43 -11.97 -5.80
N LYS A 2 4.31 -12.68 -4.68
CA LYS A 2 3.39 -12.35 -3.58
C LYS A 2 4.00 -11.22 -2.73
N TRP A 3 3.20 -10.22 -2.37
CA TRP A 3 3.62 -9.16 -1.45
C TRP A 3 4.10 -9.72 -0.11
N LYS A 4 5.12 -9.10 0.49
CA LYS A 4 5.56 -9.42 1.85
C LYS A 4 4.54 -8.83 2.83
N THR A 5 3.85 -9.68 3.58
CA THR A 5 2.77 -9.25 4.50
C THR A 5 3.18 -9.16 5.96
N GLY A 6 4.46 -9.36 6.29
CA GLY A 6 4.95 -9.30 7.67
C GLY A 6 4.70 -7.96 8.37
N PHE A 7 4.73 -6.85 7.62
CA PHE A 7 4.46 -5.51 8.16
C PHE A 7 3.05 -5.39 8.74
N HIS A 8 2.05 -6.02 8.10
CA HIS A 8 0.65 -5.97 8.53
C HIS A 8 0.49 -6.59 9.92
N ARG A 9 1.07 -7.78 10.13
CA ARG A 9 1.07 -8.47 11.41
C ARG A 9 1.78 -7.66 12.50
N ILE A 10 2.96 -7.11 12.19
CA ILE A 10 3.74 -6.30 13.14
C ILE A 10 2.95 -5.05 13.52
N ALA A 11 2.39 -4.34 12.54
CA ALA A 11 1.66 -3.10 12.76
C ALA A 11 0.44 -3.31 13.66
N ARG A 12 -0.32 -4.37 13.41
CA ARG A 12 -1.46 -4.75 14.27
C ARG A 12 -1.03 -5.13 15.69
N GLN A 13 -0.03 -6.00 15.83
CA GLN A 13 0.41 -6.47 17.15
C GLN A 13 1.01 -5.36 18.00
N ALA A 14 1.71 -4.41 17.37
CA ALA A 14 2.30 -3.26 18.04
C ALA A 14 1.33 -2.06 18.15
N ASN A 15 0.12 -2.16 17.60
CA ASN A 15 -0.86 -1.07 17.53
C ASN A 15 -0.27 0.23 16.97
N VAL A 16 0.50 0.14 15.89
CA VAL A 16 1.12 1.29 15.22
C VAL A 16 0.38 1.67 13.94
N PRO A 17 0.24 2.97 13.64
CA PRO A 17 -0.45 3.44 12.45
C PRO A 17 0.32 3.04 11.17
N VAL A 18 -0.43 2.71 10.13
CA VAL A 18 0.11 2.49 8.77
C VAL A 18 -0.40 3.61 7.89
N ILE A 19 0.47 4.17 7.05
CA ILE A 19 0.11 5.10 5.99
C ILE A 19 0.59 4.54 4.65
N LEU A 20 -0.16 4.81 3.60
CA LEU A 20 0.24 4.45 2.24
C LEU A 20 0.91 5.66 1.60
N ALA A 21 2.05 5.43 0.97
CA ALA A 21 2.80 6.46 0.26
C ALA A 21 3.00 6.03 -1.19
N ALA A 22 2.70 6.92 -2.13
CA ALA A 22 2.81 6.66 -3.55
C ALA A 22 3.66 7.73 -4.25
N MET A 23 4.46 7.29 -5.21
CA MET A 23 5.22 8.15 -6.11
C MET A 23 4.65 8.03 -7.51
N ASP A 24 3.82 8.99 -7.90
CA ASP A 24 3.24 9.06 -9.24
C ASP A 24 4.17 9.86 -10.17
N TYR A 25 4.92 9.11 -10.99
CA TYR A 25 5.85 9.69 -11.96
C TYR A 25 5.16 10.27 -13.19
N GLY A 26 3.92 9.84 -13.48
CA GLY A 26 3.09 10.39 -14.55
C GLY A 26 2.65 11.80 -14.22
N ASN A 27 2.21 12.02 -12.98
CA ASN A 27 1.72 13.31 -12.49
C ASN A 27 2.78 14.16 -11.77
N LYS A 28 3.97 13.62 -11.50
CA LYS A 28 5.04 14.27 -10.72
C LYS A 28 4.61 14.63 -9.30
N VAL A 29 3.87 13.73 -8.66
CA VAL A 29 3.30 13.93 -7.32
C VAL A 29 3.76 12.81 -6.39
N VAL A 30 4.05 13.19 -5.14
CA VAL A 30 4.16 12.26 -4.02
C VAL A 30 2.90 12.41 -3.17
N SER A 31 2.19 11.32 -2.92
CA SER A 31 0.98 11.32 -2.11
C SER A 31 1.14 10.44 -0.88
N PHE A 32 0.46 10.84 0.19
CA PHE A 32 0.33 10.08 1.43
C PHE A 32 -1.15 9.99 1.76
N THR A 33 -1.62 8.84 2.22
CA THR A 33 -2.95 8.73 2.80
C THR A 33 -2.95 9.21 4.25
N ASP A 34 -4.13 9.44 4.79
CA ASP A 34 -4.33 9.34 6.24
C ASP A 34 -3.99 7.92 6.75
N VAL A 35 -4.16 7.70 8.06
CA VAL A 35 -3.97 6.37 8.66
C VAL A 35 -4.84 5.35 7.95
N PHE A 36 -4.20 4.36 7.34
CA PHE A 36 -4.85 3.21 6.73
C PHE A 36 -5.31 2.24 7.82
N PRO A 37 -6.62 1.97 7.94
CA PRO A 37 -7.13 1.07 8.95
C PRO A 37 -6.79 -0.39 8.61
N LEU A 38 -6.19 -1.09 9.58
CA LEU A 38 -5.93 -2.53 9.50
C LEU A 38 -7.04 -3.33 10.19
N THR A 39 -7.41 -4.46 9.58
CA THR A 39 -8.38 -5.43 10.09
C THR A 39 -7.70 -6.75 10.44
N ASP A 40 -8.46 -7.70 10.98
CA ASP A 40 -7.98 -9.07 11.19
C ASP A 40 -7.78 -9.84 9.87
N ASP A 41 -8.39 -9.38 8.76
CA ASP A 41 -8.25 -9.97 7.44
C ASP A 41 -7.09 -9.31 6.66
N GLN A 42 -5.92 -9.95 6.75
CA GLN A 42 -4.72 -9.50 6.05
C GLN A 42 -4.88 -9.49 4.53
N GLU A 43 -5.61 -10.46 3.95
CA GLU A 43 -5.72 -10.55 2.49
C GLU A 43 -6.62 -9.43 1.95
N ALA A 44 -7.74 -9.17 2.64
CA ALA A 44 -8.61 -8.05 2.32
C ALA A 44 -7.90 -6.70 2.43
N ASP A 45 -7.11 -6.49 3.49
CA ASP A 45 -6.33 -5.27 3.68
C ASP A 45 -5.31 -5.05 2.57
N ILE A 46 -4.57 -6.11 2.21
CA ILE A 46 -3.58 -6.04 1.14
C ILE A 46 -4.24 -5.75 -0.21
N GLU A 47 -5.43 -6.31 -0.48
CA GLU A 47 -6.17 -5.98 -1.70
C GLU A 47 -6.65 -4.52 -1.72
N ARG A 48 -7.14 -3.99 -0.59
CA ARG A 48 -7.47 -2.56 -0.47
C ARG A 48 -6.26 -1.67 -0.70
N MET A 49 -5.08 -2.04 -0.18
CA MET A 49 -3.83 -1.34 -0.47
C MET A 49 -3.50 -1.39 -1.97
N LYS A 50 -3.62 -2.55 -2.61
CA LYS A 50 -3.38 -2.68 -4.05
C LYS A 50 -4.33 -1.82 -4.88
N GLN A 51 -5.61 -1.77 -4.53
CA GLN A 51 -6.59 -0.90 -5.18
C GLN A 51 -6.15 0.58 -5.14
N HIS A 52 -5.58 1.02 -4.01
CA HIS A 52 -5.02 2.37 -3.90
C HIS A 52 -3.82 2.61 -4.85
N TYR A 53 -2.97 1.60 -5.07
CA TYR A 53 -1.78 1.74 -5.93
C TYR A 53 -2.01 1.48 -7.42
N ARG A 54 -3.05 0.74 -7.82
CA ARG A 54 -3.37 0.46 -9.24
C ARG A 54 -3.40 1.68 -10.18
N PRO A 55 -4.00 2.83 -9.80
CA PRO A 55 -4.01 4.00 -10.69
C PRO A 55 -2.65 4.72 -10.76
N ILE A 56 -1.67 4.38 -9.92
CA ILE A 56 -0.41 5.10 -9.79
C ILE A 56 0.60 4.62 -10.83
N ARG A 57 1.09 5.54 -11.66
CA ARG A 57 2.15 5.25 -12.62
C ARG A 57 3.52 5.49 -12.02
N GLY A 58 4.16 4.41 -11.55
CA GLY A 58 5.54 4.45 -11.03
C GLY A 58 6.60 4.72 -12.09
N LYS A 59 7.85 4.95 -11.66
CA LYS A 59 9.01 5.17 -12.55
C LYS A 59 9.26 4.00 -13.50
N ASN A 60 9.08 2.78 -13.00
CA ASN A 60 9.16 1.52 -13.74
C ASN A 60 7.75 0.92 -13.74
N PRO A 61 6.88 1.27 -14.71
CA PRO A 61 5.48 0.88 -14.67
C PRO A 61 5.30 -0.64 -14.65
N ASP A 62 6.11 -1.38 -15.41
CA ASP A 62 6.12 -2.85 -15.52
C ASP A 62 6.35 -3.59 -14.19
N GLN A 63 6.90 -2.91 -13.18
CA GLN A 63 7.11 -3.43 -11.83
C GLN A 63 6.02 -2.98 -10.84
N GLY A 64 5.00 -2.28 -11.33
CA GLY A 64 3.90 -1.73 -10.53
C GLY A 64 2.86 -2.75 -10.08
N VAL A 65 1.80 -2.22 -9.46
CA VAL A 65 0.64 -3.01 -9.04
C VAL A 65 -0.39 -2.96 -10.16
N PHE A 66 -0.68 -4.11 -10.76
CA PHE A 66 -1.72 -4.29 -11.78
C PHE A 66 -2.81 -5.22 -11.25
#